data_AF-A0A501W6T8-F1
#
_entry.id   AF-A0A501W6T8-F1
#
_cell.length_a   1.000
_cell.length_b   1.000
_cell.length_c   1.000
_cell.angle_alpha   90.00
_cell.angle_beta   90.00
_cell.angle_gamma   90.00
#
_symmetry.space_group_name_H-M   'P 1'
#
loop_
_entity.id
_entity.type
_entity.pdbx_description
1 polymer ?
#
loop_
_entity_poly.entity_id
_entity_poly.type
_entity_poly.pdbx_seq_one_letter_code
_entity_poly.pdbx_strand_id
1 'polypeptide(L)' 'MQNRRTYRIVMTIACFVFAGMNAYRILKGDYAAIDVFLLVVFLVFGIMYLFILFRKDRPE' A
#
# COMPACT_ATOMS: atom_id res chain seq x y z
N MET A 1 6.63 -22.87 -2.14
CA MET A 1 5.85 -21.83 -1.43
C MET A 1 6.41 -20.39 -1.58
N GLN A 2 7.08 -20.05 -2.70
CA GLN A 2 7.72 -18.74 -2.93
C GLN A 2 6.75 -17.68 -3.52
N ASN A 3 5.70 -18.15 -4.20
CA ASN A 3 4.73 -17.31 -4.93
C ASN A 3 3.96 -16.32 -4.05
N ARG A 4 3.73 -16.65 -2.76
CA ARG A 4 3.02 -15.77 -1.82
C ARG A 4 3.82 -14.51 -1.46
N ARG A 5 5.15 -14.56 -1.52
CA ARG A 5 6.01 -13.42 -1.16
C ARG A 5 6.05 -12.39 -2.29
N THR A 6 6.26 -12.86 -3.52
CA THR A 6 6.21 -12.01 -4.73
C THR A 6 4.83 -11.37 -4.89
N TYR A 7 3.76 -12.15 -4.70
CA TYR A 7 2.39 -11.62 -4.74
C TYR A 7 2.17 -10.48 -3.73
N ARG A 8 2.65 -10.64 -2.49
CA ARG A 8 2.57 -9.58 -1.46
C ARG A 8 3.34 -8.33 -1.84
N ILE A 9 4.56 -8.48 -2.39
CA ILE A 9 5.37 -7.34 -2.84
C ILE A 9 4.67 -6.59 -3.97
N VAL A 10 4.14 -7.31 -4.96
CA VAL A 10 3.38 -6.71 -6.07
C VAL A 10 2.13 -5.99 -5.54
N MET A 11 1.43 -6.57 -4.57
CA MET A 11 0.28 -5.93 -3.91
C MET A 11 0.67 -4.67 -3.16
N THR A 12 1.80 -4.67 -2.43
CA THR A 12 2.32 -3.48 -1.75
C THR A 12 2.64 -2.38 -2.75
N ILE A 13 3.34 -2.72 -3.85
CA ILE A 13 3.68 -1.75 -4.90
C ILE A 13 2.40 -1.17 -5.51
N ALA A 14 1.42 -2.02 -5.86
CA ALA A 14 0.13 -1.58 -6.38
C ALA A 14 -0.59 -0.63 -5.39
N CYS A 15 -0.65 -0.98 -4.10
CA CYS A 15 -1.25 -0.12 -3.06
C CYS A 15 -0.56 1.26 -2.99
N PHE A 16 0.77 1.30 -3.03
CA PHE A 16 1.52 2.56 -2.99
C PHE A 16 1.30 3.42 -4.25
N VAL A 17 1.23 2.80 -5.43
CA VAL A 17 0.93 3.50 -6.68
C VAL A 17 -0.48 4.10 -6.64
N PHE A 18 -1.47 3.32 -6.22
CA PHE A 18 -2.84 3.80 -6.06
C PHE A 18 -2.95 4.90 -4.99
N ALA A 19 -2.30 4.74 -3.85
CA ALA A 19 -2.25 5.78 -2.82
C ALA A 19 -1.60 7.07 -3.35
N GLY A 20 -0.50 6.97 -4.11
CA GLY A 20 0.16 8.11 -4.74
C GLY A 20 -0.71 8.82 -5.79
N MET A 21 -1.46 8.07 -6.60
CA MET A 21 -2.42 8.64 -7.55
C MET A 21 -3.57 9.39 -6.85
N ASN A 22 -4.11 8.81 -5.76
CA ASN A 22 -5.13 9.48 -4.94
C ASN A 22 -4.55 10.73 -4.26
N ALA A 23 -3.32 10.67 -3.75
CA ALA A 23 -2.61 11.82 -3.16
C ALA A 23 -2.43 12.95 -4.17
N TYR A 24 -2.09 12.62 -5.42
CA TYR A 24 -1.95 13.59 -6.50
C TYR A 24 -3.27 14.27 -6.84
N ARG A 25 -4.39 13.53 -6.82
CA ARG A 25 -5.74 14.11 -6.98
C ARG A 25 -6.12 15.04 -5.84
N ILE A 26 -5.80 14.66 -4.60
CA ILE A 26 -5.99 15.51 -3.40
C ILE A 26 -5.18 16.80 -3.51
N LEU A 27 -3.92 16.72 -3.92
CA LEU A 27 -3.07 17.90 -4.14
C LEU A 27 -3.57 18.82 -5.25
N LYS A 28 -4.22 18.26 -6.28
CA LYS A 28 -4.85 19.04 -7.36
C LYS A 28 -6.13 19.76 -6.93
N GLY A 29 -6.64 19.46 -5.73
CA GLY A 29 -7.88 20.05 -5.19
C GLY A 29 -9.17 19.42 -5.73
N ASP A 30 -9.06 18.41 -6.59
CA ASP A 30 -10.19 17.73 -7.22
C ASP A 30 -10.33 16.32 -6.64
N TYR A 31 -10.68 16.26 -5.35
CA TYR A 31 -10.75 15.01 -4.60
C TYR A 31 -12.11 14.84 -3.93
N ALA A 32 -12.58 13.60 -3.93
CA ALA A 32 -13.72 13.21 -3.12
C ALA A 32 -13.23 12.65 -1.78
N ALA A 33 -14.10 12.65 -0.76
CA ALA A 33 -13.84 11.99 0.52
C ALA A 33 -13.44 10.51 0.34
N ILE A 34 -13.85 9.88 -0.77
CA ILE A 34 -13.49 8.51 -1.11
C ILE A 34 -12.02 8.35 -1.52
N ASP A 35 -11.41 9.33 -2.20
CA ASP A 35 -9.98 9.28 -2.56
C ASP A 35 -9.10 9.36 -1.31
N VAL A 36 -9.51 10.17 -0.32
CA VAL A 36 -8.83 10.27 0.98
C VAL A 36 -8.97 8.97 1.78
N PHE A 37 -10.18 8.40 1.82
CA PHE A 37 -10.42 7.11 2.48
C PHE A 37 -9.59 5.99 1.84
N LEU A 38 -9.59 5.90 0.51
CA LEU A 38 -8.79 4.93 -0.24
C LEU A 38 -7.29 5.10 0.03
N LEU A 39 -6.79 6.34 0.07
CA LEU A 39 -5.39 6.62 0.40
C LEU A 39 -5.02 6.07 1.78
N VAL A 40 -5.83 6.33 2.81
CA VAL A 40 -5.58 5.85 4.17
C VAL A 40 -5.60 4.32 4.21
N VAL A 41 -6.60 3.69 3.60
CA VAL A 41 -6.72 2.23 3.54
C VAL A 41 -5.50 1.61 2.84
N PHE A 42 -5.10 2.14 1.68
CA PHE A 42 -3.94 1.64 0.95
C PHE A 42 -2.63 1.83 1.72
N LEU A 43 -2.49 2.92 2.47
CA LEU A 43 -1.33 3.17 3.32
C LEU A 43 -1.24 2.15 4.47
N VAL A 44 -2.37 1.90 5.15
CA VAL A 44 -2.45 0.89 6.23
C VAL A 44 -2.12 -0.50 5.71
N PHE A 45 -2.70 -0.90 4.57
CA PHE A 45 -2.37 -2.18 3.95
C PHE A 45 -0.90 -2.25 3.50
N GLY A 46 -0.37 -1.20 2.89
CA GLY A 46 1.03 -1.13 2.46
C GLY A 46 2.00 -1.28 3.63
N ILE A 47 1.75 -0.59 4.74
CA ILE A 47 2.54 -0.70 5.97
C ILE A 47 2.40 -2.10 6.58
N MET A 48 1.20 -2.66 6.65
CA MET A 48 0.97 -4.00 7.19
C MET A 48 1.72 -5.07 6.39
N TYR A 49 1.70 -4.98 5.06
CA TYR A 49 2.44 -5.91 4.20
C TYR A 49 3.96 -5.72 4.31
N LEU A 50 4.44 -4.47 4.41
CA LEU A 50 5.84 -4.18 4.71
C LEU A 50 6.27 -4.79 6.04
N PHE A 51 5.46 -4.65 7.08
CA PHE A 51 5.74 -5.19 8.41
C PHE A 51 5.78 -6.71 8.40
N ILE A 52 4.85 -7.37 7.70
CA ILE A 52 4.85 -8.83 7.51
C ILE A 52 6.07 -9.29 6.70
N LEU A 53 6.49 -8.51 5.69
CA LEU A 53 7.68 -8.81 4.89
C LEU A 53 8.93 -8.73 5.78
N PHE A 54 9.12 -7.63 6.49
CA PHE A 54 10.26 -7.40 7.38
C PHE A 54 10.30 -8.35 8.60
N ARG A 55 9.14 -8.70 9.18
CA ARG A 55 9.08 -9.72 10.26
C ARG A 55 9.55 -11.09 9.81
N LYS A 56 9.34 -11.43 8.54
CA LYS A 56 9.74 -12.73 8.00
C LYS A 56 11.24 -12.79 7.66
N ASP A 57 11.90 -11.63 7.57
CA ASP A 57 13.36 -11.51 7.40
C ASP A 57 14.14 -11.43 8.72
N ARG A 58 13.46 -11.46 9.88
CA ARG A 58 14.13 -11.71 11.17
C ARG A 58 14.00 -13.20 11.50
N PRO A 59 15.02 -14.03 11.22
CA PRO A 59 15.12 -15.34 11.83
C PRO A 59 15.40 -15.11 13.32
N GLU A 60 14.44 -15.49 14.16
CA GLU A 60 14.72 -15.83 15.56
C GLU A 60 15.41 -17.20 15.58
#